data_AF-A0A524MIR0-F1
#
_entry.id   AF-A0A524MIR0-F1
#
_cell.length_a   1.000
_cell.length_b   1.000
_cell.length_c   1.000
_cell.angle_alpha   90.00
_cell.angle_beta   90.00
_cell.angle_gamma   90.00
#
_symmetry.space_group_name_H-M   'P 1'
#
loop_
_entity.id
_entity.type
_entity.pdbx_description
1 polymer ?
#
loop_
_entity_poly.entity_id
_entity_poly.type
_entity_poly.pdbx_seq_one_letter_code
_entity_poly.pdbx_strand_id
1 'polypeptide(L)'
;MKGLMLSQKEQPRLETLNRVLEGQLRASEEAMVLGVSERHTWRMLAAYRKQGSATVAHGNRGRRPANATVTEIVRQMIELARTRYGGVNYTHLTELLEEREGIDLSRSTVRTIVLSAGITSPRQRQPPRHRVRR
;
A
#
# COMPACT_ATOMS: atom_id res chain seq x y z
N MET A 1 -21.70 13.97 9.72
CA MET A 1 -21.44 12.52 9.58
C MET A 1 -20.15 12.33 8.79
N LYS A 2 -19.15 11.60 9.30
CA LYS A 2 -17.93 11.27 8.55
C LYS A 2 -18.33 10.37 7.38
N GLY A 3 -18.24 10.87 6.14
CA GLY A 3 -18.51 10.06 4.95
C GLY A 3 -17.52 8.89 4.89
N LEU A 4 -18.04 7.66 4.87
CA LEU A 4 -17.23 6.48 4.64
C LEU A 4 -16.88 6.43 3.15
N MET A 5 -15.61 6.65 2.81
CA MET A 5 -15.12 6.40 1.45
C MET A 5 -14.94 4.91 1.27
N LEU A 6 -15.90 4.27 0.61
CA LEU A 6 -15.87 2.87 0.24
C LEU A 6 -15.28 2.71 -1.15
N SER A 7 -14.47 1.68 -1.34
CA SER A 7 -14.02 1.27 -2.67
C SER A 7 -15.18 0.66 -3.46
N GLN A 8 -15.07 0.64 -4.80
CA GLN A 8 -16.00 -0.08 -5.69
C GLN A 8 -16.22 -1.55 -5.30
N LYS A 9 -15.25 -2.19 -4.62
CA LYS A 9 -15.38 -3.56 -4.11
C LYS A 9 -16.05 -3.65 -2.73
N GLU A 10 -16.06 -2.55 -1.99
CA GLU A 10 -16.60 -2.47 -0.63
C GLU A 10 -18.07 -2.02 -0.63
N GLN A 11 -18.47 -1.22 -1.62
CA GLN A 11 -19.87 -0.80 -1.80
C GLN A 11 -20.84 -2.00 -1.91
N PRO A 12 -20.60 -2.99 -2.80
CA PRO A 12 -21.53 -4.11 -2.96
C PRO A 12 -21.57 -5.00 -1.72
N ARG A 13 -20.45 -5.13 -0.99
CA ARG A 13 -20.42 -5.87 0.27
C ARG A 13 -21.31 -5.23 1.32
N LEU A 14 -21.30 -3.90 1.42
CA LEU A 14 -22.18 -3.18 2.34
C LEU A 14 -23.66 -3.40 1.99
N GLU A 15 -24.02 -3.27 0.71
CA GLU A 15 -25.40 -3.47 0.24
C GLU A 15 -25.88 -4.90 0.51
N THR A 16 -25.03 -5.89 0.24
CA THR A 16 -25.40 -7.30 0.41
C THR A 16 -25.54 -7.67 1.89
N LEU A 17 -24.65 -7.17 2.76
CA LEU A 17 -24.75 -7.34 4.21
C LEU A 17 -26.03 -6.72 4.78
N ASN A 18 -26.45 -5.55 4.27
CA ASN A 18 -27.72 -4.95 4.67
C ASN A 18 -28.92 -5.83 4.30
N ARG A 19 -28.95 -6.41 3.10
CA ARG A 19 -30.02 -7.34 2.68
C ARG A 19 -30.11 -8.58 3.56
N VAL A 20 -28.97 -9.13 4.00
CA VAL A 20 -28.95 -10.27 4.93
C VAL A 20 -29.48 -9.88 6.32
N LEU A 21 -29.20 -8.65 6.79
CA LEU A 21 -29.74 -8.15 8.05
C LEU A 21 -31.25 -7.85 7.98
N GLU A 22 -31.73 -7.40 6.83
CA GLU A 22 -33.17 -7.20 6.55
C GLU A 22 -33.92 -8.53 6.34
N GLY A 23 -33.22 -9.68 6.38
CA GLY A 23 -33.81 -11.01 6.21
C GLY A 23 -34.19 -11.34 4.76
N GLN A 24 -33.75 -10.53 3.79
CA GLN A 24 -34.04 -10.72 2.37
C GLN A 24 -33.14 -11.77 1.71
N LEU A 25 -31.99 -12.08 2.31
CA LEU A 25 -31.02 -13.06 1.83
C LEU A 25 -30.45 -13.89 2.98
N ARG A 26 -30.18 -15.18 2.73
CA ARG A 26 -29.47 -16.04 3.68
C ARG A 26 -27.96 -15.83 3.56
N ALA A 27 -27.23 -16.04 4.66
CA ALA A 27 -25.76 -15.93 4.69
C ALA A 27 -25.06 -16.85 3.66
N SER A 28 -25.65 -18.00 3.35
CA SER A 28 -25.17 -18.93 2.32
C SER A 28 -25.30 -18.38 0.90
N GLU A 29 -26.36 -17.60 0.62
CA GLU A 29 -26.58 -16.96 -0.67
C GLU A 29 -25.63 -15.77 -0.84
N GLU A 30 -25.40 -15.00 0.23
CA GLU A 30 -24.39 -13.94 0.27
C GLU A 30 -22.98 -14.48 -0.01
N ALA A 31 -22.62 -15.61 0.59
CA ALA A 31 -21.32 -16.26 0.37
C ALA A 31 -21.05 -16.54 -1.12
N MET A 32 -22.08 -17.00 -1.83
CA MET A 32 -22.03 -17.26 -3.28
C MET A 32 -21.90 -15.95 -4.09
N VAL A 33 -22.68 -14.92 -3.76
CA VAL A 33 -22.66 -13.62 -4.45
C VAL A 33 -21.32 -12.90 -4.28
N LEU A 34 -20.73 -12.97 -3.07
CA LEU A 34 -19.47 -12.29 -2.76
C LEU A 34 -18.22 -13.13 -3.09
N GLY A 35 -18.39 -14.40 -3.46
CA GLY A 35 -17.29 -15.34 -3.70
C GLY A 35 -16.46 -15.60 -2.44
N VAL A 36 -17.09 -15.61 -1.26
CA VAL A 36 -16.46 -15.84 0.04
C VAL A 36 -17.07 -17.08 0.70
N SER A 37 -16.39 -17.64 1.71
CA SER A 37 -16.97 -18.73 2.48
C SER A 37 -18.07 -18.23 3.42
N GLU A 38 -19.04 -19.09 3.73
CA GLU A 38 -20.13 -18.78 4.68
C GLU A 38 -19.57 -18.35 6.05
N ARG A 39 -18.48 -18.96 6.52
CA ARG A 39 -17.80 -18.54 7.76
C ARG A 39 -17.28 -17.11 7.67
N HIS A 40 -16.79 -16.69 6.50
CA HIS A 40 -16.37 -15.30 6.29
C HIS A 40 -17.58 -14.37 6.32
N THR A 41 -18.69 -14.74 5.70
CA THR A 41 -19.97 -14.01 5.77
C THR A 41 -20.41 -13.78 7.22
N TRP A 42 -20.47 -14.84 8.04
CA TRP A 42 -20.80 -14.74 9.46
C TRP A 42 -19.84 -13.82 10.23
N ARG A 43 -18.54 -13.87 9.92
CA ARG A 43 -17.54 -12.98 10.51
C ARG A 43 -17.78 -11.52 10.13
N MET A 44 -18.14 -11.24 8.88
CA MET A 44 -18.48 -9.89 8.42
C MET A 44 -19.75 -9.36 9.08
N LEU A 45 -20.79 -10.19 9.19
CA LEU A 45 -22.04 -9.84 9.89
C LEU A 45 -21.80 -9.53 11.38
N ALA A 46 -21.02 -10.35 12.07
CA ALA A 46 -20.67 -10.11 13.47
C ALA A 46 -19.90 -8.79 13.66
N ALA A 47 -18.95 -8.50 12.75
CA ALA A 47 -18.21 -7.24 12.78
C ALA A 47 -19.13 -6.04 12.48
N TYR A 48 -19.99 -6.15 11.47
CA TYR A 48 -20.94 -5.11 11.09
C TYR A 48 -21.92 -4.77 12.21
N ARG A 49 -22.45 -5.78 12.93
CA ARG A 49 -23.31 -5.54 14.09
C ARG A 49 -22.60 -4.78 15.23
N LYS A 50 -21.28 -4.92 15.35
CA LYS A 50 -20.50 -4.29 16.42
C LYS A 50 -20.04 -2.87 16.10
N GLN A 51 -19.65 -2.59 14.86
CA GLN A 51 -19.01 -1.31 14.49
C GLN A 51 -19.66 -0.65 13.26
N GLY A 52 -20.76 -1.20 12.75
CA GLY A 52 -21.51 -0.68 11.61
C GLY A 52 -20.74 -0.77 10.29
N SER A 53 -21.08 0.11 9.36
CA SER A 53 -20.49 0.21 8.02
C SER A 53 -18.97 0.48 7.99
N ALA A 54 -18.38 0.87 9.12
CA ALA A 54 -16.94 1.01 9.25
C ALA A 54 -16.17 -0.32 9.09
N THR A 55 -16.81 -1.48 9.32
CA THR A 55 -16.14 -2.79 9.20
C THR A 55 -16.01 -3.29 7.78
N VAL A 56 -16.75 -2.70 6.83
CA VAL A 56 -16.67 -3.07 5.41
C VAL A 56 -15.41 -2.50 4.79
N ALA A 57 -14.90 -1.39 5.33
CA ALA A 57 -13.59 -0.88 5.00
C ALA A 57 -12.51 -1.88 5.45
N HIS A 58 -11.48 -2.06 4.62
CA HIS A 58 -10.35 -2.91 4.97
C HIS A 58 -9.74 -2.50 6.34
N GLY A 59 -9.61 -3.46 7.28
CA GLY A 59 -9.13 -3.18 8.64
C GLY A 59 -7.70 -2.63 8.77
N ASN A 60 -6.88 -2.71 7.72
CA ASN A 60 -5.53 -2.10 7.67
C ASN A 60 -5.55 -0.71 7.03
N ARG A 61 -6.70 -0.23 6.56
CA ARG A 61 -6.84 1.09 5.96
C ARG A 61 -6.49 2.16 6.99
N GLY A 62 -5.56 3.04 6.61
CA GLY A 62 -5.05 4.09 7.48
C GLY A 62 -4.10 3.62 8.58
N ARG A 63 -3.81 2.31 8.68
CA ARG A 63 -2.81 1.79 9.62
C ARG A 63 -1.44 1.72 8.97
N ARG A 64 -0.42 2.19 9.69
CA ARG A 64 0.98 2.03 9.29
C ARG A 64 1.40 0.57 9.54
N PRO A 65 2.02 -0.12 8.57
CA PRO A 65 2.48 -1.48 8.78
C PRO A 65 3.69 -1.50 9.74
N ALA A 66 3.85 -2.60 10.49
CA ALA A 66 4.89 -2.72 11.52
C ALA A 66 6.32 -2.66 10.96
N ASN A 67 6.50 -3.08 9.71
CA ASN A 67 7.78 -3.05 8.99
C ASN A 67 8.00 -1.74 8.21
N ALA A 68 7.18 -0.71 8.42
CA ALA A 68 7.41 0.59 7.79
C ALA A 68 8.70 1.21 8.33
N THR A 69 9.58 1.65 7.43
CA THR A 69 10.77 2.44 7.78
C THR A 69 10.38 3.65 8.64
N VAL A 70 11.15 3.93 9.69
CA VAL A 70 10.92 5.03 10.63
C VAL A 70 10.81 6.36 9.87
N THR A 71 9.84 7.21 10.24
CA THR A 71 9.53 8.44 9.49
C THR A 71 10.70 9.41 9.47
N GLU A 72 11.45 9.44 10.56
CA GLU A 72 12.62 10.29 10.76
C GLU A 72 13.73 9.91 9.78
N ILE A 73 14.03 8.61 9.63
CA ILE A 73 15.01 8.11 8.66
C ILE A 73 14.57 8.46 7.23
N VAL A 74 13.28 8.30 6.92
CA VAL A 74 12.71 8.69 5.62
C VAL A 74 12.93 10.18 5.33
N ARG A 75 12.65 11.05 6.31
CA ARG A 75 12.83 12.51 6.17
C ARG A 75 14.29 12.87 5.97
N GLN A 76 15.18 12.35 6.82
CA GLN A 76 16.62 12.58 6.73
C GLN A 76 17.18 12.12 5.38
N MET A 77 16.79 10.93 4.92
CA MET A 77 17.20 10.40 3.62
C MET A 77 16.73 11.28 2.46
N ILE A 78 15.49 11.80 2.49
CA ILE A 78 14.98 12.72 1.46
C ILE A 78 15.76 14.04 1.47
N GLU A 79 16.07 14.58 2.65
CA GLU A 79 16.84 15.81 2.79
C GLU A 79 18.25 15.67 2.22
N LEU A 80 18.95 14.59 2.58
CA LEU A 80 20.27 14.26 2.05
C LEU A 80 20.26 14.06 0.53
N ALA A 81 19.24 13.38 0.01
CA ALA A 81 19.07 13.17 -1.44
C ALA A 81 18.83 14.48 -2.22
N ARG A 82 18.21 15.49 -1.60
CA ARG A 82 17.99 16.81 -2.23
C ARG A 82 19.20 17.73 -2.14
N THR A 83 19.92 17.66 -1.03
CA THR A 83 20.99 18.60 -0.70
C THR A 83 22.35 18.03 -1.07
N ARG A 84 22.88 17.14 -0.23
CA ARG A 84 24.25 16.63 -0.27
C ARG A 84 24.50 15.67 -1.43
N TYR A 85 23.51 14.85 -1.78
CA TYR A 85 23.60 13.80 -2.79
C TYR A 85 22.71 14.09 -4.02
N GLY A 86 22.49 15.36 -4.31
CA GLY A 86 21.75 15.80 -5.49
C GLY A 86 22.38 15.29 -6.79
N GLY A 87 21.56 14.75 -7.69
CA GLY A 87 22.03 14.27 -8.99
C GLY A 87 22.76 12.92 -8.97
N VAL A 88 22.72 12.21 -7.85
CA VAL A 88 23.32 10.87 -7.73
C VAL A 88 22.33 9.79 -8.19
N ASN A 89 22.83 8.69 -8.77
CA ASN A 89 21.99 7.55 -9.13
C ASN A 89 21.56 6.76 -7.88
N TYR A 90 20.45 6.01 -7.92
CA TYR A 90 19.93 5.33 -6.72
C TYR A 90 20.86 4.28 -6.13
N THR A 91 21.69 3.62 -6.95
CA THR A 91 22.67 2.65 -6.44
C THR A 91 23.70 3.37 -5.58
N HIS A 92 24.29 4.41 -6.14
CA HIS A 92 25.33 5.18 -5.48
C HIS A 92 24.79 5.96 -4.28
N LEU A 93 23.53 6.42 -4.33
CA LEU A 93 22.87 6.99 -3.17
C LEU A 93 22.74 5.96 -2.03
N THR A 94 22.47 4.70 -2.35
CA THR A 94 22.37 3.64 -1.33
C THR A 94 23.72 3.39 -0.67
N GLU A 95 24.78 3.27 -1.46
CA GLU A 95 26.17 3.13 -0.98
C GLU A 95 26.58 4.30 -0.08
N LEU A 96 26.29 5.54 -0.49
CA LEU A 96 26.64 6.73 0.28
C LEU A 96 25.86 6.84 1.60
N LEU A 97 24.59 6.42 1.61
CA LEU A 97 23.76 6.40 2.82
C LEU A 97 24.28 5.37 3.84
N GLU A 98 24.72 4.21 3.37
CA GLU A 98 25.30 3.17 4.20
C GLU A 98 26.67 3.61 4.76
N GLU A 99 27.58 4.07 3.89
CA GLU A 99 28.95 4.41 4.25
C GLU A 99 29.07 5.67 5.13
N ARG A 100 28.29 6.72 4.83
CA ARG A 100 28.51 8.06 5.42
C ARG A 100 27.51 8.42 6.50
N GLU A 101 26.31 7.84 6.44
CA GLU A 101 25.19 8.22 7.31
C GLU A 101 24.75 7.04 8.20
N GLY A 102 25.31 5.84 7.99
CA GLY A 102 24.99 4.63 8.75
C GLY A 102 23.57 4.11 8.49
N ILE A 103 22.95 4.50 7.37
CA ILE A 103 21.59 4.12 7.02
C ILE A 103 21.64 2.89 6.13
N ASP A 104 21.55 1.70 6.75
CA ASP A 104 21.44 0.43 6.04
C ASP A 104 19.99 0.20 5.57
N LEU A 105 19.74 0.53 4.30
CA LEU A 105 18.47 0.28 3.62
C LEU A 105 18.72 -0.36 2.26
N SER A 106 17.92 -1.36 1.91
CA SER A 106 17.99 -1.95 0.59
C SER A 106 17.76 -0.90 -0.51
N ARG A 107 18.46 -1.06 -1.64
CA ARG A 107 18.32 -0.17 -2.81
C ARG A 107 16.86 0.03 -3.25
N SER A 108 16.02 -1.01 -3.19
CA SER A 108 14.61 -0.92 -3.58
C SER A 108 13.81 -0.03 -2.64
N THR A 109 14.11 -0.06 -1.33
CA THR A 109 13.52 0.83 -0.32
C THR A 109 13.93 2.28 -0.58
N VAL A 110 15.23 2.54 -0.73
CA VAL A 110 15.77 3.88 -1.03
C VAL A 110 15.10 4.44 -2.29
N ARG A 111 15.07 3.66 -3.38
CA ARG A 111 14.41 4.06 -4.63
C ARG A 111 12.93 4.40 -4.43
N THR A 112 12.19 3.59 -3.69
CA THR A 112 10.74 3.80 -3.48
C THR A 112 10.48 5.09 -2.73
N ILE A 113 11.25 5.36 -1.67
CA ILE A 113 11.10 6.56 -0.85
C ILE A 113 11.48 7.80 -1.67
N VAL A 114 12.63 7.79 -2.33
CA VAL A 114 13.14 8.91 -3.14
C VAL A 114 12.20 9.23 -4.32
N LEU A 115 11.64 8.20 -4.98
CA LEU A 115 10.62 8.37 -6.01
C LEU A 115 9.31 8.95 -5.46
N SER A 116 8.87 8.52 -4.28
CA SER A 116 7.67 9.08 -3.64
C SER A 116 7.83 10.57 -3.29
N ALA A 117 9.08 11.01 -3.09
CA ALA A 117 9.44 12.41 -2.90
C ALA A 117 9.65 13.19 -4.23
N GLY A 118 9.48 12.55 -5.39
CA GLY A 118 9.64 13.17 -6.70
C GLY A 118 11.08 13.42 -7.13
N ILE A 119 12.06 12.78 -6.48
CA ILE A 119 13.47 12.88 -6.86
C ILE A 119 13.76 11.76 -7.86
N THR A 120 14.21 12.14 -9.06
CA THR A 120 14.49 11.21 -10.14
C THR A 120 15.99 10.99 -10.32
N SER A 121 16.37 9.74 -10.58
CA SER A 121 17.74 9.41 -10.99
C SER A 121 18.06 10.11 -12.31
N PRO A 122 19.19 10.84 -12.42
CA PRO A 122 19.55 11.54 -13.65
C PRO A 122 19.79 10.59 -14.83
N ARG A 123 20.20 9.35 -14.56
CA ARG A 123 20.44 8.36 -15.61
C ARG A 123 19.14 7.70 -16.03
N GLN A 124 18.73 7.95 -17.28
CA GLN A 124 17.65 7.22 -17.93
C GLN A 124 18.14 5.87 -18.49
N ARG A 125 17.23 4.90 -18.58
CA ARG A 125 17.52 3.59 -19.19
C ARG A 125 17.75 3.78 -20.69
N GLN A 126 18.92 3.39 -21.17
CA GLN A 126 19.18 3.35 -22.61
C GLN A 126 18.49 2.11 -23.22
N PRO A 127 17.98 2.21 -24.47
CA PRO A 127 17.43 1.06 -25.17
C PRO A 127 18.53 -0.01 -25.36
N PRO A 128 18.15 -1.31 -25.35
CA PRO A 128 19.12 -2.38 -25.58
C PRO A 128 19.74 -2.19 -26.97
N ARG A 129 21.08 -2.17 -27.05
CA ARG A 129 21.78 -2.15 -28.34
C ARG A 129 21.74 -3.58 -28.90
N HIS A 130 21.01 -3.78 -29.99
CA HIS A 130 20.98 -5.06 -30.69
C HIS A 130 22.40 -5.42 -31.16
N ARG A 131 22.96 -6.51 -30.64
CA ARG A 131 24.26 -7.02 -31.08
C ARG A 131 24.02 -7.90 -32.30
N VAL A 132 24.48 -7.46 -33.47
CA VAL A 132 24.61 -8.33 -34.65
C VAL A 132 25.81 -9.24 -34.38
N ARG A 133 25.60 -10.55 -34.37
CA ARG A 133 26.70 -11.53 -34.35
C ARG A 133 27.43 -11.41 -35.70
N ARG A 134 28.75 -11.20 -35.67
CA ARG A 134 29.62 -11.38 -36.84
C ARG A 134 29.99 -12.85 -36.96
#